data_AF-A0A2G2KG90-F1
#
_entry.id   AF-A0A2G2KG90-F1
#
_cell.length_a   1.000
_cell.length_b   1.000
_cell.length_c   1.000
_cell.angle_alpha   90.00
_cell.angle_beta   90.00
_cell.angle_gamma   90.00
#
_symmetry.space_group_name_H-M   'P 1'
#
loop_
_entity.id
_entity.type
_entity.pdbx_description
1 polymer ?
#
loop_
_entity_poly.entity_id
_entity_poly.type
_entity_poly.pdbx_seq_one_letter_code
_entity_poly.pdbx_strand_id
1 'polypeptide(L)'
;MRHYEVVFLVHPDQSEQVPAMTERYRGVIENAGGQLHRLEDWGRRQLAYPIEKVHKAHYVLMNVECDQPTLDEINNLFKFNDAVIRNLIIKKKIAVSEPSFLAQSGDNNDAASEPERLTSEAVETADADKNPGTDREADGEVVDDQPLEKSASADGDSAAVSDPEAEEVEEPQT
;
A
#
# COMPACT_ATOMS: atom_id res chain seq x y z
N MET A 1 32.09 -17.27 1.48
CA MET A 1 30.70 -17.12 0.99
C MET A 1 30.76 -16.50 -0.40
N ARG A 2 29.62 -16.30 -1.08
CA ARG A 2 29.59 -15.69 -2.42
C ARG A 2 28.82 -14.38 -2.35
N HIS A 3 29.18 -13.44 -3.21
CA HIS A 3 28.46 -12.16 -3.32
C HIS A 3 27.34 -12.28 -4.33
N TYR A 4 26.18 -11.75 -3.95
CA TYR A 4 25.01 -11.67 -4.80
C TYR A 4 24.44 -10.25 -4.77
N GLU A 5 23.86 -9.88 -5.90
CA GLU A 5 23.05 -8.68 -6.04
C GLU A 5 21.62 -9.13 -6.30
N VAL A 6 20.74 -8.72 -5.41
CA VAL A 6 19.34 -9.09 -5.40
C VAL A 6 18.54 -7.82 -5.66
N VAL A 7 17.78 -7.83 -6.74
CA VAL A 7 16.81 -6.78 -7.05
C VAL A 7 15.44 -7.42 -7.03
N PHE A 8 14.51 -6.83 -6.31
CA PHE A 8 13.12 -7.27 -6.33
C PHE A 8 12.17 -6.09 -6.43
N LEU A 9 11.03 -6.37 -7.06
CA LEU A 9 9.95 -5.44 -7.32
C LEU A 9 8.77 -5.85 -6.45
N VAL A 10 8.24 -4.90 -5.70
CA VAL A 10 7.06 -5.10 -4.85
C VAL A 10 5.86 -4.37 -5.47
N HIS A 11 4.68 -4.98 -5.31
CA HIS A 11 3.40 -4.39 -5.69
C HIS A 11 3.23 -3.01 -5.02
N PRO A 12 2.74 -1.97 -5.72
CA PRO A 12 2.67 -0.61 -5.20
C PRO A 12 1.79 -0.48 -3.95
N ASP A 13 0.74 -1.31 -3.85
CA ASP A 13 -0.16 -1.33 -2.68
C ASP A 13 0.53 -1.84 -1.39
N GLN A 14 1.63 -2.59 -1.52
CA GLN A 14 2.39 -3.12 -0.39
C GLN A 14 3.69 -2.34 -0.14
N SER A 15 3.81 -1.13 -0.71
CA SER A 15 4.98 -0.26 -0.56
C SER A 15 5.31 0.07 0.90
N GLU A 16 4.29 0.23 1.76
CA GLU A 16 4.48 0.51 3.19
C GLU A 16 5.07 -0.67 3.96
N GLN A 17 4.93 -1.90 3.45
CA GLN A 17 5.46 -3.11 4.08
C GLN A 17 6.92 -3.41 3.71
N VAL A 18 7.47 -2.70 2.72
CA VAL A 18 8.81 -2.91 2.18
C VAL A 18 9.91 -2.83 3.26
N PRO A 19 9.91 -1.87 4.19
CA PRO A 19 10.92 -1.80 5.25
C PRO A 19 10.88 -3.05 6.16
N ALA A 20 9.69 -3.51 6.52
CA ALA A 20 9.52 -4.69 7.36
C ALA A 20 9.90 -6.00 6.64
N MET A 21 9.68 -6.08 5.32
CA MET A 21 10.15 -7.20 4.51
C MET A 21 11.67 -7.21 4.41
N THR A 22 12.27 -6.05 4.17
CA THR A 22 13.71 -5.88 4.03
C THR A 22 14.44 -6.29 5.32
N GLU A 23 13.93 -5.87 6.48
CA GLU A 23 14.51 -6.25 7.77
C GLU A 23 14.38 -7.75 8.04
N ARG A 24 13.26 -8.38 7.65
CA ARG A 24 13.10 -9.84 7.73
C ARG A 24 14.14 -10.58 6.89
N TYR A 25 14.34 -10.17 5.63
CA TYR A 25 15.34 -10.79 4.76
C TYR A 25 16.76 -10.57 5.27
N ARG A 26 17.04 -9.38 5.81
CA ARG A 26 18.29 -9.10 6.49
C ARG A 26 18.53 -10.05 7.67
N GLY A 27 17.53 -10.25 8.52
CA GLY A 27 17.62 -11.17 9.66
C GLY A 27 17.92 -12.61 9.23
N VAL A 28 17.29 -13.10 8.16
CA VAL A 28 17.59 -14.45 7.61
C VAL A 28 19.05 -14.55 7.17
N ILE A 29 19.59 -13.52 6.52
CA ILE A 29 20.99 -13.49 6.07
C ILE A 29 21.95 -13.45 7.26
N GLU A 30 21.70 -12.57 8.23
CA GLU A 30 22.56 -12.41 9.41
C GLU A 30 22.55 -13.67 10.29
N ASN A 31 21.40 -14.34 10.45
CA ASN A 31 21.27 -15.60 11.18
C ASN A 31 22.07 -16.75 10.55
N ALA A 32 22.22 -16.74 9.22
CA ALA A 32 23.06 -17.69 8.49
C ALA A 32 24.56 -17.33 8.51
N GLY A 33 24.94 -16.22 9.16
CA GLY A 33 26.30 -15.70 9.19
C GLY A 33 26.72 -14.92 7.94
N GLY A 34 25.77 -14.58 7.07
CA GLY A 34 25.99 -13.71 5.91
C GLY A 34 26.10 -12.23 6.28
N GLN A 35 26.53 -11.41 5.33
CA GLN A 35 26.68 -9.96 5.50
C GLN A 35 25.93 -9.17 4.44
N LEU A 36 25.34 -8.05 4.83
CA LEU A 36 24.72 -7.08 3.94
C LEU A 36 25.70 -5.94 3.66
N HIS A 37 26.12 -5.80 2.41
CA HIS A 37 27.10 -4.77 2.00
C HIS A 37 26.43 -3.47 1.60
N ARG A 38 25.25 -3.57 0.96
CA ARG A 38 24.50 -2.42 0.45
C ARG A 38 23.03 -2.72 0.49
N LEU A 39 22.25 -1.74 0.94
CA LEU A 39 20.80 -1.76 0.91
C LEU A 39 20.33 -0.42 0.38
N GLU A 40 19.58 -0.46 -0.71
CA GLU A 40 19.01 0.74 -1.31
C GLU A 40 17.54 0.53 -1.60
N ASP A 41 16.74 1.46 -1.09
CA ASP A 41 15.36 1.62 -1.49
C ASP A 41 15.30 2.68 -2.59
N TRP A 42 14.83 2.31 -3.78
CA TRP A 42 14.66 3.22 -4.91
C TRP A 42 13.23 3.78 -5.02
N GLY A 43 12.35 3.43 -4.08
CA GLY A 43 10.97 3.89 -4.04
C GLY A 43 10.12 3.34 -5.18
N ARG A 44 8.99 4.00 -5.40
CA ARG A 44 8.01 3.64 -6.43
C ARG A 44 8.42 4.22 -7.78
N ARG A 45 8.49 3.38 -8.80
CA ARG A 45 8.90 3.78 -10.16
C ARG A 45 7.96 3.21 -11.20
N GLN A 46 7.79 3.95 -12.30
CA GLN A 46 6.99 3.53 -13.45
C GLN A 46 7.69 2.38 -14.21
N LEU A 47 6.94 1.32 -14.49
CA LEU A 47 7.39 0.19 -15.31
C LEU A 47 7.30 0.53 -16.80
N ALA A 48 8.23 0.00 -17.59
CA ALA A 48 8.21 0.15 -19.04
C ALA A 48 7.02 -0.57 -19.71
N TYR A 49 6.53 -1.63 -19.07
CA TYR A 49 5.37 -2.40 -19.50
C TYR A 49 4.66 -2.98 -18.26
N PRO A 50 3.36 -3.25 -18.34
CA PRO A 50 2.63 -3.77 -17.19
C PRO A 50 3.05 -5.21 -16.85
N ILE A 51 3.26 -5.47 -15.57
CA ILE A 51 3.45 -6.81 -15.00
C ILE A 51 2.23 -7.07 -14.13
N GLU A 52 1.51 -8.16 -14.35
CA GLU A 52 0.30 -8.48 -13.56
C GLU A 52 -0.75 -7.34 -13.55
N LYS A 53 -0.84 -6.57 -14.65
CA LYS A 53 -1.70 -5.37 -14.81
C LYS A 53 -1.27 -4.15 -13.97
N VAL A 54 -0.08 -4.20 -13.38
CA VAL A 54 0.49 -3.11 -12.58
C VAL A 54 1.44 -2.27 -13.43
N HIS A 55 1.37 -0.95 -13.31
CA HIS A 55 2.20 0.00 -14.06
C HIS A 55 3.32 0.65 -13.23
N LYS A 56 3.27 0.58 -11.91
CA LYS A 56 4.28 1.12 -10.99
C LYS A 56 4.70 0.03 -10.02
N ALA A 57 5.98 -0.05 -9.67
CA ALA A 57 6.45 -0.99 -8.66
C ALA A 57 7.42 -0.31 -7.71
N HIS A 58 7.52 -0.83 -6.49
CA HIS A 58 8.52 -0.39 -5.52
C HIS A 58 9.80 -1.20 -5.71
N TYR A 59 10.92 -0.53 -5.93
CA TYR A 59 12.19 -1.18 -6.25
C TYR A 59 13.11 -1.21 -5.03
N VAL A 60 13.63 -2.39 -4.73
CA VAL A 60 14.63 -2.57 -3.68
C VAL A 60 15.84 -3.31 -4.24
N LEU A 61 17.02 -2.83 -3.87
CA LEU A 61 18.31 -3.41 -4.18
C LEU A 61 19.01 -3.84 -2.90
N MET A 62 19.51 -5.08 -2.88
CA MET A 62 20.35 -5.61 -1.82
C MET A 62 21.61 -6.24 -2.41
N ASN A 63 22.77 -5.86 -1.89
CA ASN A 63 24.02 -6.59 -2.11
C ASN A 63 24.36 -7.38 -0.86
N VAL A 64 24.38 -8.70 -1.02
CA VAL A 64 24.50 -9.65 0.08
C VAL A 64 25.70 -10.57 -0.15
N GLU A 65 26.29 -10.99 0.94
CA GLU A 65 27.23 -12.09 0.98
C GLU A 65 26.58 -13.23 1.77
N CYS A 66 26.30 -14.34 1.09
CA CYS A 66 25.69 -15.50 1.71
C CYS A 66 26.21 -16.80 1.07
N ASP A 67 25.91 -17.91 1.71
CA ASP A 67 26.07 -19.26 1.18
C ASP A 67 24.89 -19.64 0.26
N GLN A 68 25.03 -20.80 -0.38
CA GLN A 68 24.02 -21.27 -1.33
C GLN A 68 22.65 -21.62 -0.68
N PRO A 69 22.58 -22.36 0.45
CA PRO A 69 21.27 -22.74 1.01
C PRO A 69 20.47 -21.54 1.50
N THR A 70 21.10 -20.51 2.08
CA THR A 70 20.40 -19.27 2.45
C THR A 70 19.90 -18.49 1.24
N LEU A 71 20.64 -18.52 0.13
CA LEU A 71 20.15 -17.93 -1.12
C LEU A 71 18.91 -18.66 -1.66
N ASP A 72 18.89 -20.00 -1.56
CA ASP A 72 17.75 -20.81 -1.98
C ASP A 72 16.53 -20.56 -1.07
N GLU A 73 16.75 -20.37 0.24
CA GLU A 73 15.72 -19.96 1.19
C GLU A 73 15.13 -18.58 0.84
N ILE A 74 15.98 -17.58 0.57
CA ILE A 74 15.54 -16.24 0.15
C ILE A 74 14.74 -16.31 -1.16
N ASN A 75 15.19 -17.13 -2.11
CA ASN A 75 14.47 -17.32 -3.36
C ASN A 75 13.06 -17.93 -3.13
N ASN A 76 12.96 -18.91 -2.22
CA ASN A 76 11.68 -19.46 -1.81
C ASN A 76 10.80 -18.41 -1.13
N LEU A 77 11.35 -17.58 -0.24
CA LEU A 77 10.61 -16.50 0.42
C LEU A 77 10.06 -15.48 -0.58
N PHE A 78 10.78 -15.17 -1.66
CA PHE A 78 10.25 -14.33 -2.74
C PHE A 78 9.14 -15.02 -3.51
N LYS A 79 9.29 -16.32 -3.79
CA LYS A 79 8.31 -17.10 -4.56
C LYS A 79 6.96 -17.25 -3.82
N PHE A 80 6.99 -17.37 -2.50
CA PHE A 80 5.78 -17.51 -1.68
C PHE A 80 5.21 -16.19 -1.19
N ASN A 81 5.84 -15.07 -1.54
CA ASN A 81 5.34 -13.75 -1.20
C ASN A 81 4.66 -13.10 -2.40
N ASP A 82 3.33 -13.09 -2.38
CA ASP A 82 2.51 -12.49 -3.45
C ASP A 82 2.75 -10.98 -3.62
N ALA A 83 3.34 -10.30 -2.63
CA ALA A 83 3.70 -8.90 -2.78
C ALA A 83 4.87 -8.69 -3.76
N VAL A 84 5.72 -9.71 -3.98
CA VAL A 84 6.89 -9.62 -4.86
C VAL A 84 6.51 -10.05 -6.27
N ILE A 85 6.34 -9.07 -7.16
CA ILE A 85 5.93 -9.34 -8.56
C ILE A 85 7.07 -9.86 -9.44
N ARG A 86 8.32 -9.57 -9.06
CA ARG A 86 9.51 -10.02 -9.80
C ARG A 86 10.75 -9.91 -8.93
N ASN A 87 11.67 -10.86 -9.09
CA ASN A 87 13.00 -10.82 -8.50
C ASN A 87 14.08 -11.13 -9.56
N LEU A 88 15.30 -10.70 -9.28
CA LEU A 88 16.49 -11.00 -10.07
C LEU A 88 17.67 -11.15 -9.13
N ILE A 89 18.33 -12.30 -9.20
CA ILE A 89 19.50 -12.63 -8.38
C ILE A 89 20.70 -12.79 -9.31
N ILE A 90 21.73 -11.97 -9.11
CA ILE A 90 22.95 -11.96 -9.93
C ILE A 90 24.14 -12.29 -9.04
N LYS A 91 24.94 -13.28 -9.44
CA LYS A 91 26.22 -13.57 -8.78
C LYS A 91 27.25 -12.49 -9.13
N LYS A 92 27.85 -11.87 -8.11
CA LYS A 92 28.92 -10.88 -8.26
C LYS A 92 30.26 -11.47 -7.84
N LYS A 93 31.34 -10.91 -8.38
CA LYS A 93 32.72 -11.31 -8.04
C LYS A 93 33.21 -10.61 -6.77
N ILE A 94 32.71 -9.41 -6.49
CA ILE A 94 33.19 -8.50 -5.45
C ILE A 94 31.97 -7.91 -4.71
N ALA A 95 32.14 -7.61 -3.42
CA ALA A 95 31.20 -6.81 -2.65
C ALA A 95 31.21 -5.35 -3.15
N VAL A 96 30.05 -4.87 -3.63
CA VAL A 96 29.88 -3.48 -4.05
C VAL A 96 29.20 -2.74 -2.90
N SER A 97 29.89 -1.81 -2.24
CA SER A 97 29.33 -0.96 -1.18
C SER A 97 29.06 0.48 -1.61
N GLU A 98 29.50 0.86 -2.81
CA GLU A 98 29.28 2.21 -3.33
C GLU A 98 27.79 2.42 -3.64
N PRO A 99 27.21 3.60 -3.36
CA PRO A 99 25.81 3.87 -3.67
C PRO A 99 25.59 3.86 -5.18
N SER A 100 24.44 3.35 -5.62
CA SER A 100 24.08 3.36 -7.03
C SER A 100 23.70 4.76 -7.52
N PHE A 101 23.92 5.02 -8.80
CA PHE A 101 23.49 6.26 -9.46
C PHE A 101 21.99 6.53 -9.32
N LEU A 102 21.17 5.47 -9.16
CA LEU A 102 19.72 5.57 -9.04
C LEU A 102 19.30 6.10 -7.66
N ALA A 103 20.01 5.73 -6.60
CA ALA A 103 19.77 6.27 -5.26
C ALA A 103 20.18 7.75 -5.16
N GLN A 104 21.22 8.16 -5.88
CA GLN A 104 21.70 9.56 -5.86
C GLN A 104 20.82 10.53 -6.65
N SER A 105 20.02 10.04 -7.60
CA SER A 105 19.25 10.88 -8.53
C SER A 105 17.77 11.05 -8.13
N GLY A 106 17.36 10.52 -6.98
CA GLY A 106 15.97 10.21 -6.63
C GLY A 106 15.05 11.36 -6.17
N ASP A 107 15.50 12.60 -6.05
CA ASP A 107 14.69 13.67 -5.41
C ASP A 107 13.70 14.38 -6.36
N ASN A 108 13.80 14.21 -7.68
CA ASN A 108 13.17 15.14 -8.64
C ASN A 108 11.90 14.65 -9.38
N ASN A 109 11.38 13.43 -9.16
CA ASN A 109 10.38 12.83 -10.09
C ASN A 109 9.02 12.42 -9.48
N ASP A 110 8.75 12.70 -8.20
CA ASP A 110 7.45 12.40 -7.58
C ASP A 110 6.43 13.55 -7.66
N ALA A 111 6.79 14.72 -8.22
CA ALA A 111 5.93 15.92 -8.25
C ALA A 111 5.11 16.13 -9.55
N ALA A 112 5.10 15.18 -10.49
CA ALA A 112 4.44 15.36 -11.80
C ALA A 112 3.18 14.49 -12.00
N SER A 113 2.45 14.17 -10.92
CA SER A 113 1.19 13.42 -10.98
C SER A 113 0.02 14.18 -10.35
N GLU A 114 -0.12 15.48 -10.66
CA GLU A 114 -1.40 16.17 -10.48
C GLU A 114 -2.08 16.26 -11.85
N PRO A 115 -3.23 15.59 -12.07
CA PRO A 115 -4.08 15.93 -13.20
C PRO A 115 -4.74 17.27 -12.87
N GLU A 116 -4.25 18.35 -13.48
CA GLU A 116 -4.93 19.64 -13.50
C GLU A 116 -6.34 19.43 -14.05
N ARG A 117 -7.32 19.33 -13.14
CA ARG A 117 -8.73 19.52 -13.47
C ARG A 117 -8.88 20.99 -13.81
N LEU A 118 -8.77 21.26 -15.12
CA LEU A 118 -9.06 22.54 -15.74
C LEU A 118 -10.28 23.18 -15.09
N THR A 119 -10.02 24.28 -14.40
CA THR A 119 -10.99 25.29 -14.02
C THR A 119 -11.47 25.97 -15.30
N SER A 120 -12.61 25.53 -15.84
CA SER A 120 -13.31 26.27 -16.89
C SER A 120 -14.62 26.84 -16.34
N GLU A 121 -14.59 28.17 -16.19
CA GLU A 121 -15.71 29.10 -16.35
C GLU A 121 -16.67 29.31 -15.16
N ALA A 122 -16.21 30.13 -14.20
CA ALA A 122 -17.07 31.14 -13.59
C ALA A 122 -16.84 32.46 -14.34
N VAL A 123 -17.78 32.85 -15.21
CA VAL A 123 -17.89 34.21 -15.74
C VAL A 123 -19.15 34.86 -15.13
N GLU A 124 -18.89 35.62 -14.08
CA GLU A 124 -19.31 37.01 -13.88
C GLU A 124 -20.71 37.44 -14.39
N THR A 125 -21.65 37.65 -13.46
CA THR A 125 -22.70 38.67 -13.61
C THR A 125 -22.84 39.46 -12.31
N ALA A 126 -22.22 40.63 -12.26
CA ALA A 126 -22.60 41.71 -11.37
C ALA A 126 -22.80 42.96 -12.24
N ASP A 127 -24.04 43.46 -12.33
CA ASP A 127 -24.37 44.76 -11.75
C ASP A 127 -25.87 45.09 -11.90
N ALA A 128 -26.34 45.86 -10.93
CA ALA A 128 -27.72 46.26 -10.73
C ALA A 128 -28.15 47.41 -11.67
N ASP A 129 -29.44 47.48 -12.00
CA ASP A 129 -30.34 48.59 -11.61
C ASP A 129 -31.62 48.60 -12.46
N LYS A 130 -32.71 49.05 -11.84
CA LYS A 130 -33.98 49.55 -12.41
C LYS A 130 -35.20 48.61 -12.53
N ASN A 131 -36.00 48.63 -11.47
CA ASN A 131 -37.47 48.51 -11.54
C ASN A 131 -38.06 49.93 -11.76
N PRO A 132 -39.17 50.13 -12.50
CA PRO A 132 -40.48 50.12 -11.82
C PRO A 132 -41.71 49.70 -12.66
N GLY A 133 -42.71 49.11 -11.98
CA GLY A 133 -44.15 49.14 -12.32
C GLY A 133 -44.60 48.14 -13.40
N THR A 134 -45.75 47.44 -13.34
CA THR A 134 -47.08 47.83 -12.85
C THR A 134 -48.04 46.62 -13.06
N ASP A 135 -48.91 46.37 -12.07
CA ASP A 135 -50.30 45.83 -12.14
C ASP A 135 -50.69 44.32 -12.35
N ARG A 136 -51.52 43.87 -11.37
CA ARG A 136 -52.75 43.02 -11.41
C ARG A 136 -52.62 41.48 -11.31
N GLU A 137 -52.96 40.90 -10.15
CA GLU A 137 -54.26 40.33 -9.67
C GLU A 137 -54.34 38.80 -9.91
N ALA A 138 -54.23 37.99 -8.84
CA ALA A 138 -55.32 37.22 -8.18
C ALA A 138 -55.61 35.89 -8.95
N ASP A 139 -55.86 34.71 -8.39
CA ASP A 139 -56.23 34.22 -7.06
C ASP A 139 -56.08 32.67 -7.12
N GLY A 140 -55.97 31.96 -5.99
CA GLY A 140 -56.04 30.48 -6.02
C GLY A 140 -55.37 29.76 -4.83
N GLU A 141 -56.05 29.80 -3.70
CA GLU A 141 -55.71 29.32 -2.36
C GLU A 141 -55.81 27.76 -2.21
N VAL A 142 -54.84 27.17 -1.47
CA VAL A 142 -54.92 26.08 -0.44
C VAL A 142 -55.61 24.71 -0.73
N VAL A 143 -55.37 23.58 -0.03
CA VAL A 143 -54.72 23.19 1.25
C VAL A 143 -54.46 21.65 1.26
N ASP A 144 -53.62 21.20 2.20
CA ASP A 144 -53.68 19.92 2.96
C ASP A 144 -53.43 18.57 2.22
N ASP A 145 -52.79 17.54 2.81
CA ASP A 145 -52.52 17.23 4.22
C ASP A 145 -51.37 16.20 4.30
N GLN A 146 -50.46 16.37 5.26
CA GLN A 146 -49.68 15.28 5.88
C GLN A 146 -50.42 14.91 7.17
N PRO A 147 -50.38 13.66 7.74
CA PRO A 147 -49.13 13.15 8.33
C PRO A 147 -48.98 11.62 8.67
N LEU A 148 -47.72 11.24 8.94
CA LEU A 148 -47.18 10.34 10.00
C LEU A 148 -47.89 9.02 10.43
N GLU A 149 -47.14 7.91 10.54
CA GLU A 149 -46.68 7.33 11.85
C GLU A 149 -45.92 5.97 11.74
N LYS A 150 -44.79 5.91 12.50
CA LYS A 150 -44.29 4.89 13.46
C LYS A 150 -43.82 3.45 13.10
N SER A 151 -42.58 3.18 13.59
CA SER A 151 -42.12 2.03 14.42
C SER A 151 -42.03 0.63 13.76
N ALA A 152 -41.18 -0.34 14.15
CA ALA A 152 -40.34 -0.57 15.33
C ALA A 152 -39.19 -1.56 14.97
N SER A 153 -38.00 -1.39 15.56
CA SER A 153 -37.30 -2.29 16.51
C SER A 153 -36.79 -3.65 16.01
N ALA A 154 -35.49 -3.85 16.25
CA ALA A 154 -34.71 -5.06 16.04
C ALA A 154 -34.60 -5.88 17.33
N ASP A 155 -34.74 -7.20 17.18
CA ASP A 155 -34.32 -8.29 18.09
C ASP A 155 -33.92 -9.43 17.12
N GLY A 156 -32.79 -10.12 17.16
CA GLY A 156 -32.00 -10.61 18.29
C GLY A 156 -32.16 -12.14 18.36
N ASP A 157 -31.27 -12.92 17.73
CA ASP A 157 -31.09 -14.33 18.11
C ASP A 157 -29.64 -14.79 17.88
N SER A 158 -28.98 -15.06 19.00
CA SER A 158 -27.63 -15.58 19.12
C SER A 158 -27.75 -17.05 19.50
N ALA A 159 -27.52 -17.95 18.55
CA ALA A 159 -27.44 -19.38 18.82
C ALA A 159 -26.08 -19.73 19.44
N ALA A 160 -26.05 -19.83 20.77
CA ALA A 160 -25.00 -20.51 21.52
C ALA A 160 -25.27 -22.02 21.51
N VAL A 161 -24.25 -22.82 21.19
CA VAL A 161 -24.24 -24.27 21.37
C VAL A 161 -23.12 -24.62 22.36
N SER A 162 -23.58 -25.17 23.49
CA SER A 162 -23.03 -26.20 24.41
C SER A 162 -21.72 -26.89 23.98
N ASP A 163 -20.77 -27.24 24.86
CA ASP A 163 -20.87 -28.12 26.04
C ASP A 163 -19.63 -27.98 26.99
N PRO A 164 -19.65 -28.59 28.21
CA PRO A 164 -18.80 -28.30 29.38
C PRO A 164 -17.76 -29.39 29.76
N GLU A 165 -17.07 -29.15 30.89
CA GLU A 165 -16.24 -30.07 31.73
C GLU A 165 -14.90 -30.54 31.12
N ALA A 166 -13.81 -30.81 31.84
CA ALA A 166 -13.27 -30.58 33.18
C ALA A 166 -11.86 -31.21 33.15
N GLU A 167 -10.84 -30.67 33.84
CA GLU A 167 -9.88 -31.42 34.68
C GLU A 167 -8.70 -30.56 35.15
N GLU A 168 -8.45 -30.66 36.44
CA GLU A 168 -7.33 -30.18 37.23
C GLU A 168 -5.99 -30.79 36.75
N VAL A 169 -4.91 -30.00 36.75
CA VAL A 169 -3.60 -30.50 37.21
C VAL A 169 -2.87 -29.36 37.94
N GLU A 170 -2.79 -29.54 39.25
CA GLU A 170 -1.89 -28.89 40.20
C GLU A 170 -0.46 -29.43 40.01
N GLU A 171 0.54 -28.54 39.93
CA GLU A 171 1.83 -28.64 40.64
C GLU A 171 2.67 -27.38 40.33
N PRO A 172 3.36 -26.83 41.35
CA PRO A 172 4.82 -26.91 41.25
C PRO A 172 5.48 -27.41 42.53
N GLN A 173 6.37 -28.39 42.38
CA GLN A 173 7.30 -28.82 43.43
C GLN A 173 8.48 -27.85 43.57
N THR A 174 8.75 -27.55 44.84
CA THR A 174 10.05 -27.38 45.55
C THR A 174 11.32 -27.10 44.78
#